data_AF-A0A550GYU5-F1
#
_entry.id   AF-A0A550GYU5-F1
#
_cell.length_a   1.000
_cell.length_b   1.000
_cell.length_c   1.000
_cell.angle_alpha   90.00
_cell.angle_beta   90.00
_cell.angle_gamma   90.00
#
_symmetry.space_group_name_H-M   'P 1'
#
loop_
_entity.id
_entity.type
_entity.pdbx_description
1 polymer ?
#
loop_
_entity_poly.entity_id
_entity_poly.type
_entity_poly.pdbx_seq_one_letter_code
_entity_poly.pdbx_strand_id
1 'polypeptide(L)'
;MAYEKYGWLWYLALGLLWLVVGLNQLSTPQVLLEGDAQHITGMSLNELEASSPEAYNLILWLYMGLGNLKISWSLFVIAVTLTGYRNGEKWAWYTLWLVPSILVGSAIYNIYFMGDINEALQWVPITILSLIGLLLPYRRFFPQSNPVNINENQRN
;
A
#
# COMPACT_ATOMS: atom_id res chain seq x y z
N MET A 1 -2.92 27.21 -1.92
CA MET A 1 -3.04 26.01 -2.78
C MET A 1 -3.91 24.99 -2.07
N ALA A 2 -5.16 24.76 -2.51
CA ALA A 2 -6.08 23.85 -1.81
C ALA A 2 -5.60 22.39 -1.83
N TYR A 3 -4.84 21.99 -2.84
CA TYR A 3 -4.45 20.60 -3.05
C TYR A 3 -3.45 20.09 -1.99
N GLU A 4 -2.50 20.92 -1.51
CA GLU A 4 -1.51 20.54 -0.48
C GLU A 4 -2.17 20.16 0.86
N LYS A 5 -3.38 20.67 1.11
CA LYS A 5 -4.16 20.42 2.32
C LYS A 5 -4.78 19.02 2.35
N TYR A 6 -4.97 18.39 1.18
CA TYR A 6 -5.74 17.15 1.04
C TYR A 6 -4.91 15.91 0.68
N GLY A 7 -3.59 16.02 0.54
CA GLY A 7 -2.73 14.87 0.21
C GLY A 7 -2.84 13.68 1.18
N TRP A 8 -3.19 13.93 2.44
CA TRP A 8 -3.42 12.88 3.44
C TRP A 8 -4.71 12.08 3.20
N LEU A 9 -5.73 12.65 2.52
CA LEU A 9 -6.96 11.92 2.19
C LEU A 9 -6.69 10.76 1.24
N TRP A 10 -5.74 10.90 0.32
CA TRP A 10 -5.35 9.84 -0.59
C TRP A 10 -4.79 8.62 0.17
N TYR A 11 -3.85 8.86 1.08
CA TYR A 11 -3.27 7.78 1.90
C TYR A 11 -4.27 7.17 2.87
N LEU A 12 -5.21 7.97 3.39
CA LEU A 12 -6.30 7.45 4.21
C LEU A 12 -7.23 6.56 3.39
N ALA A 13 -7.62 6.99 2.18
CA ALA A 13 -8.45 6.22 1.27
C ALA A 13 -7.77 4.91 0.86
N LEU A 14 -6.46 4.94 0.56
CA LEU A 14 -5.67 3.74 0.32
C LEU A 14 -5.67 2.83 1.54
N GLY A 15 -5.35 3.33 2.73
CA GLY A 15 -5.36 2.54 3.95
C GLY A 15 -6.72 1.85 4.18
N LEU A 16 -7.83 2.58 3.98
CA LEU A 16 -9.17 2.00 4.09
C LEU A 16 -9.48 0.95 3.01
N LEU A 17 -9.08 1.19 1.76
CA LEU A 17 -9.24 0.23 0.68
C LEU A 17 -8.54 -1.09 1.00
N TRP A 18 -7.27 -1.04 1.41
CA TRP A 18 -6.49 -2.22 1.75
C TRP A 18 -7.02 -2.92 3.01
N LEU A 19 -7.60 -2.17 3.96
CA LEU A 19 -8.26 -2.73 5.13
C LEU A 19 -9.48 -3.57 4.71
N VAL A 20 -10.32 -3.02 3.82
CA VAL A 20 -11.48 -3.74 3.28
C VAL A 20 -11.03 -4.99 2.53
N VAL A 21 -10.00 -4.91 1.68
CA VAL A 21 -9.46 -6.07 0.96
C VAL A 21 -8.97 -7.15 1.94
N GLY A 22 -8.19 -6.78 2.95
CA GLY A 22 -7.70 -7.72 3.95
C GLY A 22 -8.83 -8.37 4.77
N LEU A 23 -9.87 -7.61 5.13
CA LEU A 23 -11.05 -8.14 5.82
C LEU A 23 -11.85 -9.12 4.97
N ASN A 24 -12.02 -8.84 3.66
CA ASN A 24 -12.66 -9.78 2.74
C ASN A 24 -11.83 -11.06 2.59
N GLN A 25 -10.50 -10.93 2.55
CA GLN A 25 -9.59 -12.07 2.49
C GLN A 25 -9.66 -12.98 3.71
N LEU A 26 -9.95 -12.44 4.91
CA LEU A 26 -10.18 -13.26 6.10
C LEU A 26 -11.60 -13.84 6.17
N SER A 27 -12.61 -13.09 5.72
CA SER A 27 -14.02 -13.46 5.89
C SER A 27 -14.51 -14.43 4.82
N THR A 28 -14.01 -14.30 3.60
CA THR A 28 -14.40 -15.10 2.43
C THR A 28 -13.16 -15.50 1.62
N PRO A 29 -12.19 -16.23 2.21
CA PRO A 29 -10.94 -16.57 1.53
C PRO A 29 -11.15 -17.35 0.24
N GLN A 30 -12.16 -18.24 0.19
CA GLN A 30 -12.42 -19.10 -0.96
C GLN A 30 -12.80 -18.32 -2.22
N VAL A 31 -13.60 -17.25 -2.07
CA VAL A 31 -14.09 -16.45 -3.21
C VAL A 31 -12.95 -15.75 -3.93
N LEU A 32 -12.00 -15.21 -3.18
CA LEU A 32 -10.86 -14.50 -3.74
C LEU A 32 -9.79 -15.48 -4.24
N LEU A 33 -9.61 -16.60 -3.54
CA LEU A 33 -8.63 -17.62 -3.89
C LEU A 33 -9.02 -18.44 -5.13
N GLU A 34 -10.31 -18.57 -5.46
CA GLU A 34 -10.78 -19.34 -6.63
C GLU A 34 -10.12 -18.84 -7.93
N GLY A 35 -10.07 -17.52 -8.12
CA GLY A 35 -9.45 -16.92 -9.30
C GLY A 35 -7.95 -17.20 -9.38
N ASP A 36 -7.26 -17.08 -8.25
CA ASP A 36 -5.82 -17.33 -8.14
C ASP A 36 -5.49 -18.82 -8.37
N ALA A 37 -6.28 -19.72 -7.77
CA ALA A 37 -6.11 -21.17 -7.90
C ALA A 37 -6.28 -21.62 -9.35
N GLN A 38 -7.34 -21.19 -10.02
CA GLN A 38 -7.59 -21.51 -11.42
C GLN A 38 -6.50 -20.94 -12.34
N HIS A 39 -6.01 -19.74 -12.05
CA HIS A 39 -4.96 -19.09 -12.85
C HIS A 39 -3.60 -19.78 -12.71
N ILE A 40 -3.22 -20.15 -11.48
CA ILE A 40 -1.90 -20.73 -11.19
C ILE A 40 -1.84 -22.22 -11.50
N THR A 41 -2.86 -22.97 -11.10
CA THR A 41 -2.83 -24.44 -11.12
C THR A 41 -3.61 -25.03 -12.29
N GLY A 42 -4.50 -24.25 -12.91
CA GLY A 42 -5.47 -24.73 -13.90
C GLY A 42 -6.63 -25.53 -13.30
N MET A 43 -6.65 -25.72 -11.97
CA MET A 43 -7.70 -26.42 -11.23
C MET A 43 -8.57 -25.42 -10.46
N SER A 44 -9.85 -25.73 -10.35
CA SER A 44 -10.76 -25.04 -9.40
C SER A 44 -10.37 -25.38 -7.96
N LEU A 45 -10.82 -24.59 -6.97
CA LEU A 45 -10.49 -24.91 -5.58
C LEU A 45 -11.08 -26.25 -5.13
N ASN A 46 -12.24 -26.63 -5.65
CA ASN A 46 -12.88 -27.91 -5.32
C ASN A 46 -12.05 -29.09 -5.86
N GLU A 47 -11.49 -28.97 -7.06
CA GLU A 47 -10.60 -29.97 -7.63
C GLU A 47 -9.28 -30.05 -6.86
N LEU A 48 -8.75 -28.90 -6.43
CA LEU A 48 -7.55 -28.84 -5.61
C LEU A 48 -7.77 -29.52 -4.25
N GLU A 49 -8.88 -29.24 -3.58
CA GLU A 49 -9.26 -29.89 -2.31
C GLU A 49 -9.45 -31.40 -2.49
N ALA A 50 -10.11 -31.83 -3.56
CA ALA A 50 -10.29 -33.24 -3.87
C ALA A 50 -8.96 -33.96 -4.16
N SER A 51 -7.98 -33.26 -4.75
CA SER A 51 -6.67 -33.81 -5.08
C SER A 51 -5.75 -33.96 -3.86
N SER A 52 -5.74 -32.95 -2.97
CA SER A 52 -4.99 -32.95 -1.72
C SER A 52 -5.61 -31.97 -0.72
N PRO A 53 -6.35 -32.48 0.28
CA PRO A 53 -6.88 -31.67 1.36
C PRO A 53 -5.80 -30.94 2.16
N GLU A 54 -4.60 -31.52 2.30
CA GLU A 54 -3.47 -30.90 3.00
C GLU A 54 -2.94 -29.68 2.24
N ALA A 55 -2.78 -29.77 0.92
CA ALA A 55 -2.35 -28.65 0.09
C ALA A 55 -3.38 -27.51 0.10
N TYR A 56 -4.67 -27.85 -0.01
CA TYR A 56 -5.77 -26.89 0.11
C TYR A 56 -5.74 -26.15 1.45
N ASN A 57 -5.62 -26.88 2.56
CA ASN A 57 -5.54 -26.28 3.90
C ASN A 57 -4.30 -25.39 4.09
N LEU A 58 -3.15 -25.80 3.56
CA LEU A 58 -1.92 -25.01 3.60
C LEU A 58 -2.09 -23.68 2.84
N ILE A 59 -2.64 -23.73 1.63
CA ILE A 59 -2.88 -22.54 0.80
C ILE A 59 -3.88 -21.62 1.49
N LEU A 60 -4.98 -22.16 2.02
CA LEU A 60 -5.99 -21.38 2.73
C LEU A 60 -5.40 -20.71 3.97
N TRP A 61 -4.57 -21.42 4.74
CA TRP A 61 -3.85 -20.85 5.89
C TRP A 61 -2.90 -19.71 5.49
N LEU A 62 -2.09 -19.91 4.44
CA LEU A 62 -1.19 -18.87 3.92
C LEU A 62 -1.98 -17.65 3.42
N TYR A 63 -3.07 -17.89 2.70
CA TYR A 63 -3.90 -16.85 2.12
C TYR A 63 -4.59 -16.00 3.20
N MET A 64 -5.13 -16.63 4.24
CA MET A 64 -5.67 -15.91 5.40
C MET A 64 -4.57 -15.15 6.15
N GLY A 65 -3.38 -15.74 6.29
CA GLY A 65 -2.20 -15.08 6.86
C GLY A 65 -1.84 -13.79 6.12
N LEU A 66 -1.86 -13.80 4.79
CA LEU A 66 -1.67 -12.59 3.95
C LEU A 66 -2.79 -11.56 4.17
N GLY A 67 -4.04 -11.99 4.34
CA GLY A 67 -5.15 -11.12 4.72
C GLY A 67 -4.89 -10.38 6.04
N ASN A 68 -4.40 -11.09 7.06
CA ASN A 68 -4.06 -10.51 8.36
C ASN A 68 -2.89 -9.50 8.27
N LEU A 69 -1.88 -9.80 7.45
CA LEU A 69 -0.79 -8.88 7.17
C LEU A 69 -1.28 -7.62 6.45
N LYS A 70 -2.19 -7.75 5.47
CA LYS A 70 -2.82 -6.61 4.78
C LYS A 70 -3.60 -5.73 5.76
N ILE A 71 -4.35 -6.30 6.70
CA ILE A 71 -5.07 -5.55 7.73
C ILE A 71 -4.08 -4.76 8.61
N SER A 72 -3.05 -5.44 9.10
CA SER A 72 -2.02 -4.83 9.95
C SER A 72 -1.31 -3.67 9.23
N TRP A 73 -0.93 -3.88 7.97
CA TRP A 73 -0.36 -2.87 7.10
C TRP A 73 -1.29 -1.68 6.88
N SER A 74 -2.57 -1.95 6.66
CA SER A 74 -3.58 -0.91 6.43
C SER A 74 -3.77 -0.02 7.66
N LEU A 75 -3.87 -0.62 8.84
CA LEU A 75 -3.96 0.11 10.10
C LEU A 75 -2.71 0.95 10.36
N PHE A 76 -1.52 0.42 10.03
CA PHE A 76 -0.27 1.17 10.10
C PHE A 76 -0.28 2.40 9.18
N VAL A 77 -0.65 2.24 7.90
CA VAL A 77 -0.76 3.35 6.94
C VAL A 77 -1.76 4.39 7.43
N ILE A 78 -2.93 3.97 7.92
CA ILE A 78 -3.95 4.87 8.50
C ILE A 78 -3.37 5.63 9.70
N ALA A 79 -2.72 4.94 10.63
CA ALA A 79 -2.15 5.54 11.83
C ALA A 79 -1.07 6.59 11.48
N VAL A 80 -0.11 6.25 10.62
CA VAL A 80 0.94 7.18 10.16
C VAL A 80 0.32 8.37 9.41
N THR A 81 -0.73 8.12 8.62
CA THR A 81 -1.42 9.17 7.87
C THR A 81 -2.11 10.17 8.79
N LEU A 82 -2.86 9.69 9.78
CA LEU A 82 -3.64 10.52 10.70
C LEU A 82 -2.79 11.24 11.74
N THR A 83 -1.64 10.67 12.11
CA THR A 83 -0.72 11.25 13.09
C THR A 83 0.30 12.17 12.39
N GLY A 84 1.41 11.63 11.90
CA GLY A 84 2.52 12.45 11.40
C GLY A 84 2.27 13.06 10.02
N TYR A 85 1.68 12.33 9.07
CA TYR A 85 1.57 12.81 7.69
C TYR A 85 0.61 14.01 7.58
N ARG A 86 -0.56 13.90 8.21
CA ARG A 86 -1.54 14.98 8.28
C ARG A 86 -0.97 16.24 8.94
N ASN A 87 0.01 16.11 9.84
CA ASN A 87 0.67 17.22 10.51
C ASN A 87 1.87 17.78 9.74
N GLY A 88 2.35 17.12 8.68
CA GLY A 88 3.54 17.55 7.94
C GLY A 88 4.85 17.11 8.58
N GLU A 89 4.85 16.06 9.41
CA GLU A 89 6.04 15.57 10.11
C GLU A 89 6.95 14.78 9.16
N LYS A 90 8.25 15.10 9.15
CA LYS A 90 9.24 14.54 8.22
C LYS A 90 9.32 13.01 8.28
N TRP A 91 9.28 12.43 9.47
CA TRP A 91 9.39 10.96 9.65
C TRP A 91 8.23 10.23 8.96
N ALA A 92 7.03 10.81 8.94
CA ALA A 92 5.86 10.20 8.31
C ALA A 92 5.98 10.21 6.78
N TRP A 93 6.60 11.24 6.20
CA TRP A 93 6.91 11.27 4.78
C TRP A 93 7.88 10.14 4.39
N TYR A 94 8.96 9.94 5.16
CA TYR A 94 9.88 8.82 4.95
C TYR A 94 9.20 7.46 5.15
N THR A 95 8.32 7.36 6.14
CA THR A 95 7.61 6.12 6.44
C THR A 95 6.62 5.75 5.33
N LEU A 96 5.89 6.71 4.77
CA LEU A 96 4.90 6.44 3.72
C LEU A 96 5.51 6.10 2.36
N TRP A 97 6.83 6.25 2.15
CA TRP A 97 7.51 5.66 0.99
C TRP A 97 7.35 4.15 0.92
N LEU A 98 7.12 3.49 2.05
CA LEU A 98 6.83 2.05 2.08
C LEU A 98 5.60 1.68 1.23
N VAL A 99 4.63 2.59 1.05
CA VAL A 99 3.43 2.35 0.22
C VAL A 99 3.80 2.14 -1.26
N PRO A 100 4.39 3.11 -1.99
CA PRO A 100 4.83 2.88 -3.36
C PRO A 100 5.89 1.77 -3.47
N SER A 101 6.76 1.60 -2.47
CA SER A 101 7.74 0.51 -2.47
C SER A 101 7.09 -0.88 -2.48
N ILE A 102 6.05 -1.09 -1.66
CA ILE A 102 5.29 -2.36 -1.65
C ILE A 102 4.56 -2.55 -2.98
N LEU A 103 3.93 -1.52 -3.54
CA LEU A 103 3.22 -1.62 -4.82
C LEU A 103 4.17 -2.02 -5.97
N VAL A 104 5.34 -1.39 -6.04
CA VAL A 104 6.38 -1.74 -7.02
C VAL A 104 6.92 -3.15 -6.75
N GLY A 105 7.17 -3.49 -5.49
CA GLY A 105 7.61 -4.82 -5.10
C GLY A 105 6.63 -5.92 -5.52
N SER A 106 5.34 -5.71 -5.30
CA SER A 106 4.27 -6.63 -5.73
C SER A 106 4.21 -6.75 -7.25
N ALA A 107 4.36 -5.64 -7.99
CA ALA A 107 4.39 -5.68 -9.45
C ALA A 107 5.58 -6.51 -9.98
N ILE A 108 6.77 -6.31 -9.41
CA ILE A 108 7.97 -7.10 -9.76
C ILE A 108 7.77 -8.57 -9.40
N TYR A 109 7.20 -8.85 -8.23
CA TYR A 109 6.89 -10.21 -7.78
C TYR A 109 5.98 -10.94 -8.78
N ASN A 110 4.86 -10.32 -9.17
CA ASN A 110 3.92 -10.93 -10.12
C ASN A 110 4.55 -11.16 -11.50
N ILE A 111 5.35 -10.20 -12.01
CA ILE A 111 6.06 -10.38 -13.29
C ILE A 111 7.03 -11.57 -13.21
N TYR A 112 7.78 -11.69 -12.11
CA TYR A 112 8.82 -12.71 -11.99
C TYR A 112 8.23 -14.11 -11.74
N PHE A 113 7.23 -14.23 -10.87
CA PHE A 113 6.68 -15.53 -10.46
C PHE A 113 5.53 -16.00 -11.35
N MET A 114 4.69 -15.10 -11.86
CA MET A 114 3.50 -15.47 -12.64
C MET A 114 3.68 -15.19 -14.13
N GLY A 115 4.66 -14.37 -14.52
CA GLY A 115 4.85 -13.97 -15.91
C GLY A 115 3.73 -13.07 -16.46
N ASP A 116 2.79 -12.64 -15.61
CA ASP A 116 1.65 -11.81 -16.02
C ASP A 116 1.97 -10.31 -15.88
N ILE A 117 2.35 -9.71 -17.01
CA ILE A 117 2.59 -8.27 -17.09
C ILE A 117 1.30 -7.46 -16.96
N ASN A 118 0.14 -8.02 -17.33
CA ASN A 118 -1.12 -7.29 -17.30
C ASN A 118 -1.55 -7.04 -15.85
N GLU A 119 -1.39 -8.05 -14.98
CA GLU A 119 -1.67 -7.89 -13.55
C GLU A 119 -0.77 -6.81 -12.93
N ALA A 120 0.52 -6.78 -13.27
CA ALA A 120 1.43 -5.74 -12.81
C ALA A 120 1.04 -4.34 -13.32
N LEU A 121 0.60 -4.23 -14.58
CA LEU A 121 0.17 -2.97 -15.19
C LEU A 121 -1.10 -2.39 -14.52
N GLN A 122 -1.98 -3.22 -13.98
CA GLN A 122 -3.19 -2.76 -13.25
C GLN A 122 -2.85 -1.94 -12.00
N TRP A 123 -1.69 -2.19 -11.37
CA TRP A 123 -1.23 -1.47 -10.18
C TRP A 123 -0.50 -0.15 -10.47
N VAL A 124 -0.15 0.12 -11.73
CA VAL A 124 0.58 1.33 -12.13
C VAL A 124 -0.16 2.62 -11.78
N PRO A 125 -1.49 2.77 -12.05
CA PRO A 125 -2.21 3.98 -11.68
C PRO A 125 -2.17 4.26 -10.17
N ILE A 126 -2.35 3.24 -9.35
CA ILE A 126 -2.33 3.36 -7.88
C ILE A 126 -0.92 3.74 -7.40
N THR A 127 0.12 3.14 -7.99
CA THR A 127 1.52 3.48 -7.72
C THR A 127 1.81 4.94 -8.03
N ILE A 128 1.43 5.41 -9.23
CA ILE A 128 1.61 6.81 -9.64
C ILE A 128 0.88 7.76 -8.69
N LEU A 129 -0.37 7.45 -8.34
CA LEU A 129 -1.14 8.28 -7.41
C LEU A 129 -0.53 8.32 -6.01
N SER A 130 0.05 7.20 -5.52
CA SER A 130 0.81 7.19 -4.26
C SER A 130 2.03 8.10 -4.32
N LEU A 131 2.82 8.03 -5.39
CA LEU A 131 3.99 8.90 -5.58
C LEU A 131 3.58 10.37 -5.65
N ILE A 132 2.55 10.69 -6.43
CA ILE A 132 1.99 12.04 -6.52
C ILE A 132 1.52 12.51 -5.14
N GLY A 133 0.79 11.66 -4.41
CA GLY A 133 0.30 11.94 -3.06
C GLY A 133 1.41 12.27 -2.08
N LEU A 134 2.60 11.69 -2.25
CA LEU A 134 3.79 11.91 -1.42
C LEU A 134 4.62 13.13 -1.83
N LEU A 135 4.85 13.29 -3.14
CA LEU A 135 5.78 14.27 -3.69
C LEU A 135 5.16 15.66 -3.76
N LEU A 136 3.87 15.74 -4.05
CA LEU A 136 3.20 17.03 -4.16
C LEU A 136 3.29 17.88 -2.87
N PRO A 137 2.92 17.38 -1.67
CA PRO A 137 3.02 18.14 -0.43
C PRO A 137 4.46 18.24 0.13
N TYR A 138 5.52 17.94 -0.64
CA TYR A 138 6.92 17.92 -0.17
C TYR A 138 7.33 19.17 0.61
N ARG A 139 6.92 20.37 0.14
CA ARG A 139 7.25 21.65 0.80
C ARG A 139 6.69 21.76 2.22
N ARG A 140 5.61 21.03 2.52
CA ARG A 140 5.01 20.98 3.86
C ARG A 140 5.90 20.23 4.86
N PHE A 141 6.56 19.18 4.39
CA PHE A 141 7.46 18.37 5.21
C PHE A 141 8.83 19.01 5.36
N PHE A 142 9.27 19.78 4.36
CA PHE A 142 10.57 20.43 4.33
C PHE A 142 10.42 21.95 4.10
N PRO A 143 10.00 22.72 5.12
CA PRO A 143 9.94 24.18 5.02
C PRO A 143 11.33 24.75 4.72
N GLN A 144 11.44 25.63 3.72
CA GLN A 144 12.68 26.36 3.48
C GLN A 144 12.91 27.33 4.65
N SER A 145 14.04 27.19 5.33
CA SER A 145 14.49 28.20 6.29
C SER A 145 14.83 29.48 5.51
N ASN A 146 14.11 30.57 5.75
CA ASN A 146 14.50 31.87 5.24
C ASN A 146 15.93 32.17 5.70
N PRO A 147 16.85 32.59 4.81
CA PRO A 147 18.17 33.03 5.24
C PRO A 147 17.97 34.19 6.22
N VAL A 148 18.41 33.99 7.47
CA VAL A 148 18.44 35.03 8.49
C VAL A 148 19.27 36.19 7.91
N ASN A 149 18.65 37.36 7.74
CA ASN A 149 19.34 38.53 7.20
C ASN A 149 20.31 39.05 8.26
N ILE A 150 21.56 38.59 8.20
CA ILE A 150 22.63 38.86 9.18
C ILE A 150 22.99 40.36 9.24
N ASN A 151 22.47 41.17 8.32
CA ASN A 151 22.76 42.60 8.21
C ASN A 151 22.05 43.49 9.26
N GLU A 152 21.05 42.99 9.99
CA GLU A 152 20.37 43.79 11.05
C GLU A 152 21.12 43.81 12.38
N ASN A 153 21.98 42.82 12.67
CA ASN A 153 22.72 42.74 13.95
C ASN A 153 24.03 43.54 13.97
N GLN A 154 24.35 44.29 12.92
CA GLN A 154 25.56 45.12 12.82
C GLN A 154 25.27 46.63 13.00
N ARG A 155 24.02 47.01 13.34
CA ARG A 155 23.59 48.42 13.46
C ARG A 155 23.37 48.93 14.90
N ASN A 156 23.68 48.12 15.93
CA ASN A 156 23.57 48.52 17.33
C ASN A 156 24.93 48.49 18.03
#